data_AF-A0A9E2CYG5-F1
#
_entry.id   AF-A0A9E2CYG5-F1
#
_cell.length_a   1.000
_cell.length_b   1.000
_cell.length_c   1.000
_cell.angle_alpha   90.00
_cell.angle_beta   90.00
_cell.angle_gamma   90.00
#
_symmetry.space_group_name_H-M   'P 1'
#
loop_
_entity.id
_entity.type
_entity.pdbx_description
1 polymer ?
#
loop_
_entity_poly.entity_id
_entity_poly.type
_entity_poly.pdbx_seq_one_letter_code
_entity_poly.pdbx_strand_id
1 'polypeptide(L)' 'MIVKIVGIFFVVVGTVISLIFWVPGLINKDHLRQIMGQRYPMIYFIYFTNGPLLLIIGALMLTFLR' A
#
# COMPACT_ATOMS: atom_id res chain seq x y z
N MET A 1 5.65 20.82 10.63
CA MET A 1 6.68 19.75 10.51
C MET A 1 6.09 18.36 10.64
N ILE A 2 5.34 18.05 11.70
CA ILE A 2 4.78 16.70 11.95
C ILE A 2 3.91 16.21 10.78
N VAL A 3 2.99 17.04 10.28
CA VAL A 3 2.10 16.70 9.15
C VAL A 3 2.90 16.28 7.90
N LYS A 4 4.01 16.97 7.60
CA LYS A 4 4.88 16.64 6.46
C LYS A 4 5.57 15.29 6.65
N ILE A 5 6.04 15.00 7.86
CA ILE A 5 6.66 13.70 8.18
C ILE A 5 5.64 12.57 8.01
N VAL A 6 4.42 12.74 8.53
CA VAL A 6 3.33 11.76 8.38
C VAL A 6 2.93 11.58 6.91
N GLY A 7 2.82 12.68 6.17
CA GLY A 7 2.52 12.65 4.73
C GLY A 7 3.58 11.88 3.94
N ILE A 8 4.87 12.14 4.18
CA ILE A 8 5.99 11.41 3.56
C ILE A 8 5.90 9.93 3.91
N PHE A 9 5.66 9.60 5.18
CA PHE A 9 5.53 8.21 5.62
C PHE A 9 4.40 7.48 4.87
N PHE A 10 3.23 8.10 4.73
CA PHE A 10 2.12 7.53 3.97
C PHE A 10 2.40 7.39 2.48
N VAL A 11 3.07 8.36 1.84
CA VAL A 11 3.49 8.24 0.45
C VAL A 11 4.44 7.06 0.27
N VAL A 12 5.47 6.94 1.13
CA VAL A 12 6.46 5.87 1.02
C VAL A 12 5.82 4.50 1.22
N VAL A 13 5.08 4.32 2.32
CA VAL A 13 4.41 3.04 2.62
C VAL A 13 3.37 2.69 1.56
N GLY A 14 2.55 3.66 1.16
CA GLY A 14 1.55 3.50 0.12
C GLY A 14 2.17 3.11 -1.22
N THR A 15 3.30 3.72 -1.60
CA THR A 15 4.03 3.37 -2.82
C THR A 15 4.54 1.94 -2.76
N VAL A 16 5.23 1.56 -1.68
CA VAL A 16 5.81 0.23 -1.53
C VAL A 16 4.72 -0.85 -1.59
N ILE A 17 3.64 -0.70 -0.82
CA ILE A 17 2.53 -1.66 -0.82
C ILE A 17 1.87 -1.72 -2.20
N SER A 18 1.62 -0.57 -2.83
CA SER A 18 1.02 -0.52 -4.17
C SER A 18 1.87 -1.28 -5.18
N LEU A 19 3.18 -1.01 -5.23
CA LEU A 19 4.08 -1.69 -6.16
C LEU A 19 4.06 -3.20 -5.94
N ILE A 20 4.23 -3.64 -4.70
CA ILE A 20 4.27 -5.07 -4.34
C ILE A 20 3.01 -5.82 -4.81
N PHE A 21 1.83 -5.23 -4.66
CA PHE A 21 0.57 -5.91 -4.95
C PHE A 21 0.03 -5.65 -6.38
N TRP A 22 0.34 -4.51 -6.99
CA TRP A 22 -0.11 -4.15 -8.34
C TRP A 22 0.83 -4.65 -9.42
N VAL A 23 2.14 -4.60 -9.21
CA VAL A 23 3.11 -5.00 -10.24
C VAL A 23 3.20 -6.53 -10.29
N PRO A 24 2.80 -7.18 -11.40
CA PRO A 24 2.95 -8.62 -11.53
C PRO A 24 4.43 -8.98 -11.54
N GLY A 25 4.80 -10.07 -10.85
CA GLY A 25 6.18 -10.57 -10.81
C GLY A 25 7.06 -10.04 -9.67
N LEU A 26 6.66 -8.99 -8.94
CA LEU A 26 7.38 -8.56 -7.73
C LEU A 26 7.17 -9.51 -6.54
N ILE A 27 6.00 -10.13 -6.48
CA ILE A 27 5.66 -11.11 -5.46
C ILE A 27 5.10 -12.37 -6.09
N ASN A 28 5.53 -13.52 -5.55
CA ASN A 28 4.95 -14.81 -5.88
C ASN A 28 3.59 -14.96 -5.17
N LYS A 29 2.52 -14.63 -5.91
CA LYS A 29 1.13 -14.69 -5.44
C LYS A 29 0.70 -16.11 -5.06
N ASP A 30 1.24 -17.14 -5.73
CA ASP A 30 0.91 -18.54 -5.43
C ASP A 30 1.50 -18.98 -4.10
N HIS A 31 2.75 -18.62 -3.82
CA HIS A 31 3.38 -18.90 -2.54
C HIS A 31 2.68 -18.14 -1.40
N LEU A 32 2.31 -16.89 -1.63
CA LEU A 32 1.56 -16.08 -0.67
C LEU A 32 0.16 -16.65 -0.39
N ARG A 33 -0.51 -17.18 -1.42
CA ARG A 33 -1.78 -17.90 -1.29
C ARG A 33 -1.63 -19.19 -0.48
N GLN A 34 -0.53 -19.92 -0.64
CA GLN A 34 -0.25 -21.11 0.18
C GLN A 34 -0.06 -20.76 1.65
N ILE A 35 0.65 -19.66 1.97
CA ILE A 35 0.88 -19.22 3.35
C ILE A 35 -0.41 -18.71 4.00
N MET A 36 -1.18 -17.88 3.28
CA MET A 36 -2.37 -17.22 3.82
C MET A 36 -3.64 -18.10 3.76
N GLY A 37 -3.61 -19.19 3.00
CA GLY A 37 -4.72 -20.12 2.84
C GLY A 37 -6.02 -19.43 2.38
N GLN A 38 -7.13 -19.77 3.03
CA GLN A 38 -8.45 -19.23 2.70
C GLN A 38 -8.58 -17.71 2.92
N ARG A 39 -7.71 -17.10 3.74
CA ARG A 39 -7.75 -15.66 4.01
C ARG A 39 -7.09 -14.82 2.90
N TYR A 40 -6.34 -15.47 2.00
CA TYR A 40 -5.60 -14.80 0.95
C TYR A 40 -6.43 -13.81 0.11
N PRO A 41 -7.65 -14.12 -0.37
CA PRO A 41 -8.41 -13.19 -1.20
C PRO A 41 -8.78 -11.90 -0.47
N MET A 42 -9.17 -12.02 0.81
CA MET A 42 -9.52 -10.88 1.65
C MET A 42 -8.28 -10.02 1.94
N ILE A 43 -7.17 -10.65 2.31
CA ILE A 43 -5.92 -9.96 2.61
C ILE A 43 -5.37 -9.27 1.36
N TYR A 44 -5.35 -9.98 0.24
CA TYR A 44 -4.93 -9.43 -1.05
C TYR A 44 -5.77 -8.20 -1.42
N PHE A 45 -7.10 -8.29 -1.30
CA PHE A 45 -7.99 -7.16 -1.56
C PHE A 45 -7.62 -5.97 -0.66
N ILE A 46 -7.54 -6.16 0.65
CA ILE A 46 -7.17 -5.12 1.62
C ILE A 46 -5.88 -4.41 1.22
N TYR A 47 -4.80 -5.15 0.94
CA TYR A 47 -3.52 -4.54 0.57
C TYR A 47 -3.53 -3.90 -0.82
N PHE A 48 -4.24 -4.50 -1.78
CA PHE A 48 -4.37 -3.98 -3.14
C PHE A 48 -5.08 -2.63 -3.19
N THR A 49 -6.10 -2.41 -2.35
CA THR A 49 -6.80 -1.12 -2.27
C THR A 49 -6.14 -0.13 -1.31
N ASN A 50 -5.62 -0.60 -0.16
CA ASN A 50 -5.09 0.29 0.87
C ASN A 50 -3.74 0.90 0.51
N GLY A 51 -2.89 0.22 -0.28
CA GLY A 51 -1.63 0.79 -0.76
C GLY A 51 -1.86 2.10 -1.53
N PRO A 52 -2.67 2.09 -2.60
CA PRO A 52 -2.99 3.29 -3.37
C PRO A 52 -3.69 4.35 -2.53
N LEU A 53 -4.58 3.94 -1.62
CA LEU A 53 -5.29 4.86 -0.73
C LEU A 53 -4.31 5.62 0.19
N LEU A 54 -3.36 4.91 0.82
CA LEU A 54 -2.31 5.54 1.64
C LEU A 54 -1.47 6.52 0.83
N LEU A 55 -1.13 6.17 -0.40
CA LEU A 55 -0.39 7.05 -1.30
C LEU A 55 -1.17 8.33 -1.61
N ILE A 56 -2.46 8.21 -1.93
CA ILE A 56 -3.34 9.36 -2.18
C ILE A 56 -3.44 10.24 -0.93
N ILE A 57 -3.70 9.65 0.23
CA ILE A 57 -3.79 10.39 1.50
C ILE A 57 -2.48 11.13 1.78
N GLY A 58 -1.34 10.45 1.67
CA GLY A 58 -0.03 11.06 1.87
C GLY A 58 0.23 12.21 0.89
N ALA A 59 -0.08 12.03 -0.39
CA ALA A 59 0.07 13.07 -1.41
C ALA A 59 -0.84 14.28 -1.13
N LEU A 60 -2.09 14.05 -0.73
CA LEU A 60 -3.03 15.10 -0.34
C LEU A 60 -2.51 15.88 0.88
N MET A 61 -1.98 15.17 1.90
CA MET A 61 -1.39 15.81 3.07
C MET A 61 -0.21 16.71 2.70
N LEU A 62 0.68 16.26 1.81
CA LEU A 62 1.84 17.05 1.40
C LEU A 62 1.49 18.24 0.50
N THR A 63 0.37 18.16 -0.22
CA THR A 63 -0.05 19.18 -1.19
C THR A 63 -0.97 20.24 -0.58
N PHE A 64 -1.96 19.81 0.22
CA PHE A 64 -3.02 20.68 0.73
C PHE A 64 -2.83 21.10 2.20
N LEU A 65 -2.16 20.30 3.02
CA LEU A 65 -1.87 20.65 4.42
C LEU A 65 -0.44 21.16 4.56
N ARG A 66 -0.24 22.43 4.17
CA ARG A 66 1.08 23.06 4.12
C ARG A 66 1.59 23.55 5.47
#